data_AF-A0A6N4UZQ9-F1
#
_entry.id   AF-A0A6N4UZQ9-F1
#
_cell.length_a   1.000
_cell.length_b   1.000
_cell.length_c   1.000
_cell.angle_alpha   90.00
_cell.angle_beta   90.00
_cell.angle_gamma   90.00
#
_symmetry.space_group_name_H-M   'P 1'
#
loop_
_entity.id
_entity.type
_entity.pdbx_description
1 polymer ?
#
loop_
_entity_poly.entity_id
_entity_poly.type
_entity_poly.pdbx_seq_one_letter_code
_entity_poly.pdbx_strand_id
1 'polypeptide(L)'
;MLAVAAPIMLIMVVVGYADESSDELSDDCRRADQIAHQWVKVVPGVLQGMGVGEVDPNLARDAGEAATAVRDEAASIEDRDLKRKALRFADALQRISQGNPRTPPNGWPDNNFVGGFQDGTDALHELKLACPNVGTDQLPAGMATTPR
;
A
#
# COMPACT_ATOMS: atom_id res chain seq x y z
N MET A 1 -55.10 13.21 -22.75
CA MET A 1 -53.63 13.26 -22.97
C MET A 1 -52.98 12.70 -21.72
N LEU A 2 -52.59 11.43 -21.76
CA LEU A 2 -52.01 10.70 -20.63
C LEU A 2 -50.52 11.02 -20.56
N ALA A 3 -50.09 11.61 -19.45
CA ALA A 3 -48.69 11.89 -19.16
C ALA A 3 -47.93 10.55 -19.04
N VAL A 4 -46.90 10.40 -19.86
CA VAL A 4 -45.99 9.25 -19.84
C VAL A 4 -45.18 9.33 -18.55
N ALA A 5 -45.56 8.52 -17.57
CA ALA A 5 -44.71 8.24 -16.41
C ALA A 5 -43.54 7.37 -16.89
N ALA A 6 -42.41 7.99 -17.20
CA ALA A 6 -41.16 7.28 -17.44
C ALA A 6 -40.69 6.64 -16.12
N PRO A 7 -40.44 5.32 -16.07
CA PRO A 7 -39.82 4.72 -14.90
C PRO A 7 -38.36 5.19 -14.87
N ILE A 8 -38.05 6.09 -13.92
CA ILE A 8 -36.67 6.35 -13.52
C ILE A 8 -36.14 5.03 -12.96
N MET A 9 -35.32 4.34 -13.74
CA MET A 9 -34.44 3.29 -13.21
C MET A 9 -33.56 3.95 -12.15
N LEU A 10 -33.97 3.84 -10.90
CA LEU A 10 -33.07 4.01 -9.77
C LEU A 10 -32.00 2.94 -9.94
N ILE A 11 -30.79 3.40 -10.28
CA ILE A 11 -29.58 2.61 -10.16
C ILE A 11 -29.57 2.12 -8.72
N MET A 12 -29.91 0.86 -8.51
CA MET A 12 -29.59 0.16 -7.27
C MET A 12 -28.07 0.20 -7.19
N VAL A 13 -27.55 1.17 -6.44
CA VAL A 13 -26.25 1.04 -5.82
C VAL A 13 -26.39 -0.22 -4.99
N VAL A 14 -25.84 -1.32 -5.48
CA VAL A 14 -25.62 -2.52 -4.68
C VAL A 14 -24.58 -2.08 -3.65
N VAL A 15 -25.08 -1.45 -2.58
CA VAL A 15 -24.49 -1.60 -1.27
C VAL A 15 -24.65 -3.09 -1.01
N GLY A 16 -23.64 -3.84 -1.46
CA GLY A 16 -23.43 -5.20 -1.01
C GLY A 16 -23.19 -5.07 0.49
N TYR A 17 -24.29 -5.03 1.24
CA TYR A 17 -24.30 -5.57 2.58
C TYR A 17 -23.80 -6.99 2.38
N ALA A 18 -22.52 -7.19 2.67
CA ALA A 18 -21.95 -8.50 2.74
C ALA A 18 -22.85 -9.27 3.70
N ASP A 19 -23.52 -10.26 3.14
CA ASP A 19 -24.11 -11.36 3.87
C ASP A 19 -23.13 -11.76 4.97
N GLU A 20 -23.60 -11.80 6.22
CA GLU A 20 -22.84 -12.01 7.46
C GLU A 20 -22.20 -13.41 7.52
N SER A 21 -21.33 -13.72 6.58
CA SER A 21 -20.55 -14.95 6.55
C SER A 21 -19.09 -14.61 6.21
N SER A 22 -18.23 -14.75 7.22
CA SER A 22 -16.76 -14.74 7.21
C SER A 22 -16.00 -13.40 7.31
N ASP A 23 -16.31 -12.59 8.33
CA ASP A 23 -15.44 -11.51 8.85
C ASP A 23 -14.23 -12.02 9.69
N GLU A 24 -13.75 -13.24 9.45
CA GLU A 24 -12.41 -13.63 9.88
C GLU A 24 -11.49 -13.50 8.67
N LEU A 25 -10.64 -12.48 8.68
CA LEU A 25 -9.51 -12.42 7.76
C LEU A 25 -8.77 -13.75 7.83
N SER A 26 -8.61 -14.41 6.68
CA SER A 26 -7.70 -15.54 6.61
C SER A 26 -6.35 -15.13 7.20
N ASP A 27 -5.68 -16.07 7.87
CA ASP A 27 -4.38 -15.80 8.50
C ASP A 27 -3.40 -15.13 7.52
N ASP A 28 -3.47 -15.53 6.24
CA ASP A 28 -2.74 -14.94 5.12
C ASP A 28 -3.12 -13.47 4.86
N CYS A 29 -4.41 -13.13 4.83
CA CYS A 29 -4.84 -11.74 4.65
C CYS A 29 -4.55 -10.86 5.86
N ARG A 30 -4.55 -11.41 7.08
CA ARG A 30 -4.09 -10.70 8.28
C ARG A 30 -2.60 -10.38 8.20
N ARG A 31 -1.78 -11.30 7.70
CA ARG A 31 -0.34 -11.05 7.44
C ARG A 31 -0.13 -10.03 6.33
N ALA A 32 -0.89 -10.11 5.24
CA ALA A 32 -0.84 -9.12 4.16
C ALA A 32 -1.18 -7.71 4.66
N ASP A 33 -2.09 -7.59 5.62
CA ASP A 33 -2.40 -6.32 6.27
C ASP A 33 -1.23 -5.80 7.13
N GLN A 34 -0.58 -6.67 7.92
CA GLN A 34 0.63 -6.30 8.66
C GLN A 34 1.79 -5.89 7.76
N ILE A 35 1.90 -6.50 6.57
CA ILE A 35 2.85 -6.11 5.53
C ILE A 35 2.55 -4.69 5.04
N ALA A 36 1.28 -4.37 4.75
CA ALA A 36 0.86 -3.05 4.30
C ALA A 36 1.19 -1.95 5.34
N HIS A 37 1.09 -2.25 6.63
CA HIS A 37 1.45 -1.33 7.70
C HIS A 37 2.93 -0.89 7.67
N GLN A 38 3.84 -1.68 7.07
CA GLN A 38 5.22 -1.26 6.90
C GLN A 38 5.36 -0.09 5.92
N TRP A 39 4.42 0.07 4.98
CA TRP A 39 4.42 1.18 4.02
C TRP A 39 4.27 2.54 4.70
N VAL A 40 3.43 2.62 5.74
CA VAL A 40 3.16 3.85 6.50
C VAL A 40 4.43 4.41 7.13
N LYS A 41 5.39 3.54 7.49
CA LYS A 41 6.68 3.95 8.07
C LYS A 41 7.62 4.57 7.04
N VAL A 42 7.44 4.26 5.75
CA VAL A 42 8.40 4.58 4.69
C VAL A 42 7.90 5.71 3.79
N VAL A 43 6.61 5.75 3.46
CA VAL A 43 6.03 6.75 2.55
C VAL A 43 6.33 8.20 2.94
N PRO A 44 6.20 8.63 4.21
CA PRO A 44 6.46 10.03 4.57
C PRO A 44 7.89 10.46 4.22
N GLY A 45 8.90 9.63 4.55
CA GLY A 45 10.29 9.91 4.21
C GLY A 45 10.56 9.86 2.70
N VAL A 46 9.89 8.96 1.97
CA VAL A 46 9.97 8.92 0.50
C VAL A 46 9.43 10.22 -0.12
N LEU A 47 8.27 10.69 0.33
CA LEU A 47 7.67 11.94 -0.16
C LEU A 47 8.57 13.16 0.11
N GLN A 48 9.19 13.22 1.29
CA GLN A 48 10.21 14.23 1.59
C GLN A 48 11.39 14.13 0.64
N GLY A 49 11.89 12.91 0.38
CA GLY A 49 12.92 12.63 -0.61
C GLY A 49 12.60 13.08 -2.03
N MET A 50 11.31 13.08 -2.41
CA MET A 50 10.85 13.55 -3.72
C MET A 50 10.72 15.08 -3.82
N GLY A 51 11.12 15.83 -2.78
CA GLY A 51 11.13 17.30 -2.78
C GLY A 51 9.97 17.94 -2.02
N VAL A 52 9.21 17.18 -1.23
CA VAL A 52 8.14 17.71 -0.37
C VAL A 52 8.69 18.21 0.99
N GLY A 53 9.99 18.05 1.26
CA GLY A 53 10.61 18.54 2.49
C GLY A 53 12.09 18.21 2.62
N GLU A 54 12.63 18.36 3.83
CA GLU A 54 13.99 17.89 4.15
C GLU A 54 14.01 16.36 4.12
N VAL A 55 15.00 15.77 3.44
CA VAL A 55 15.17 14.32 3.34
C VAL A 55 15.39 13.73 4.72
N ASP A 56 14.50 12.83 5.15
CA ASP A 56 14.68 12.06 6.38
C ASP A 56 16.01 11.27 6.34
N PRO A 57 16.97 11.55 7.25
CA PRO A 57 18.23 10.84 7.30
C PRO A 57 18.08 9.35 7.66
N ASN A 58 16.94 8.94 8.23
CA ASN A 58 16.65 7.56 8.60
C ASN A 58 15.97 6.75 7.50
N LEU A 59 15.52 7.38 6.41
CA LEU A 59 14.71 6.73 5.37
C LEU A 59 15.32 5.42 4.86
N ALA A 60 16.62 5.41 4.58
CA ALA A 60 17.31 4.22 4.11
C ALA A 60 17.25 3.07 5.14
N ARG A 61 17.46 3.39 6.42
CA ARG A 61 17.39 2.43 7.52
C ARG A 61 15.96 1.91 7.69
N ASP A 62 14.99 2.80 7.77
CA ASP A 62 13.58 2.46 8.02
C ASP A 62 13.00 1.63 6.85
N ALA A 63 13.38 1.93 5.59
CA ALA A 63 13.01 1.12 4.44
C ALA A 63 13.65 -0.28 4.45
N GLY A 64 14.90 -0.41 4.92
CA GLY A 64 15.57 -1.70 5.07
C GLY A 64 14.99 -2.56 6.19
N GLU A 65 14.65 -1.94 7.32
CA GLU A 65 13.95 -2.59 8.44
C GLU A 65 12.55 -3.06 8.00
N ALA A 66 11.81 -2.21 7.28
CA ALA A 66 10.52 -2.56 6.69
C ALA A 66 10.64 -3.74 5.71
N ALA A 67 11.63 -3.74 4.82
CA ALA A 67 11.86 -4.84 3.88
C ALA A 67 12.11 -6.18 4.60
N THR A 68 12.85 -6.14 5.70
CA THR A 68 13.11 -7.33 6.53
C THR A 68 11.83 -7.83 7.20
N ALA A 69 11.07 -6.93 7.84
CA ALA A 69 9.80 -7.28 8.47
C ALA A 69 8.78 -7.87 7.49
N VAL A 70 8.69 -7.34 6.26
CA VAL A 70 7.82 -7.89 5.22
C VAL A 70 8.26 -9.30 4.82
N ARG A 71 9.56 -9.58 4.73
CA ARG A 71 10.07 -10.93 4.40
C ARG A 71 9.73 -11.94 5.49
N ASP A 72 9.85 -11.53 6.75
CA ASP A 72 9.52 -12.38 7.90
C ASP A 72 8.02 -12.73 7.92
N GLU A 73 7.14 -11.77 7.65
CA GLU A 73 5.70 -12.06 7.52
C GLU A 73 5.38 -12.91 6.30
N ALA A 74 5.97 -12.60 5.14
CA ALA A 74 5.77 -13.35 3.90
C ALA A 74 6.24 -14.82 4.02
N ALA A 75 7.22 -15.11 4.87
CA ALA A 75 7.68 -16.48 5.10
C ALA A 75 6.54 -17.40 5.55
N SER A 76 5.59 -16.84 6.31
CA SER A 76 4.48 -17.55 6.95
C SER A 76 3.16 -17.49 6.17
N ILE A 77 3.14 -16.85 5.00
CA ILE A 77 1.99 -16.86 4.09
C ILE A 77 1.94 -18.21 3.35
N GLU A 78 0.79 -18.87 3.37
CA GLU A 78 0.57 -20.16 2.70
C GLU A 78 0.22 -20.00 1.22
N ASP A 79 -0.63 -19.01 0.88
CA ASP A 79 -0.99 -18.68 -0.49
C ASP A 79 0.25 -18.23 -1.28
N ARG A 80 0.57 -18.99 -2.33
CA ARG A 80 1.80 -18.78 -3.11
C ARG A 80 1.78 -17.48 -3.91
N ASP A 81 0.61 -17.01 -4.31
CA ASP A 81 0.48 -15.78 -5.09
C ASP A 81 0.59 -14.56 -4.19
N LEU A 82 -0.08 -14.57 -3.03
CA LEU A 82 0.01 -13.57 -1.99
C LEU A 82 1.44 -13.46 -1.43
N LYS A 83 2.09 -14.60 -1.16
CA LYS A 83 3.50 -14.64 -0.77
C LYS A 83 4.41 -14.00 -1.81
N ARG A 84 4.17 -14.25 -3.09
CA ARG A 84 4.96 -13.64 -4.19
C ARG A 84 4.77 -12.13 -4.22
N LYS A 85 3.54 -11.65 -4.08
CA LYS A 85 3.22 -10.20 -4.02
C LYS A 85 3.88 -9.53 -2.82
N ALA A 86 3.82 -10.17 -1.64
CA ALA A 86 4.49 -9.70 -0.43
C ALA A 86 6.01 -9.60 -0.60
N LEU A 87 6.64 -10.61 -1.22
CA LEU A 87 8.08 -10.57 -1.49
C LEU A 87 8.47 -9.49 -2.50
N ARG A 88 7.66 -9.25 -3.53
CA ARG A 88 7.86 -8.10 -4.45
C ARG A 88 7.81 -6.77 -3.70
N PHE A 89 6.87 -6.63 -2.77
CA PHE A 89 6.79 -5.45 -1.92
C PHE A 89 8.03 -5.27 -1.03
N ALA A 90 8.55 -6.36 -0.45
CA ALA A 90 9.83 -6.32 0.28
C ALA A 90 11.01 -5.91 -0.60
N ASP A 91 11.06 -6.38 -1.85
CA ASP A 91 12.14 -6.02 -2.78
C ASP A 91 12.07 -4.55 -3.21
N ALA A 92 10.86 -4.01 -3.35
CA ALA A 92 10.63 -2.59 -3.57
C ALA A 92 11.14 -1.73 -2.40
N LEU A 93 10.80 -2.11 -1.15
CA LEU A 93 11.32 -1.47 0.07
C LEU A 93 12.86 -1.55 0.15
N GLN A 94 13.43 -2.70 -0.21
CA GLN A 94 14.88 -2.88 -0.27
C GLN A 94 15.52 -1.96 -1.31
N ARG A 95 14.89 -1.75 -2.47
CA ARG A 95 15.40 -0.80 -3.47
C ARG A 95 15.34 0.64 -2.97
N ILE A 96 14.27 1.04 -2.29
CA ILE A 96 14.20 2.35 -1.64
C ILE A 96 15.35 2.52 -0.65
N SER A 97 15.64 1.51 0.18
CA SER A 97 16.73 1.56 1.17
C SER A 97 18.12 1.77 0.56
N GLN A 98 18.32 1.33 -0.68
CA GLN A 98 19.59 1.41 -1.41
C GLN A 98 19.65 2.62 -2.35
N GLY A 99 18.54 3.35 -2.50
CA GLY A 99 18.42 4.48 -3.39
C GLY A 99 18.97 5.79 -2.79
N ASN A 100 19.21 6.76 -3.66
CA ASN A 100 19.62 8.11 -3.31
C ASN A 100 18.47 9.10 -3.54
N PRO A 101 17.76 9.53 -2.47
CA PRO A 101 16.69 10.52 -2.56
C PRO A 101 17.14 11.91 -3.01
N ARG A 102 18.46 12.20 -3.01
CA ARG A 102 19.02 13.51 -3.39
C ARG A 102 19.43 13.59 -4.86
N THR A 103 19.22 12.53 -5.64
CA THR A 103 19.55 12.56 -7.08
C THR A 103 18.54 13.47 -7.79
N PRO A 104 18.99 14.53 -8.49
CA PRO A 104 18.08 15.48 -9.10
C PRO A 104 17.20 14.79 -10.17
N PRO A 105 15.94 15.21 -10.35
CA PRO A 105 15.03 14.65 -11.36
C PRO A 105 15.52 14.83 -12.81
N ASN A 106 16.59 15.60 -13.00
CA ASN A 106 17.20 15.90 -14.30
C ASN A 106 18.34 14.92 -14.66
N GLY A 107 18.78 14.10 -13.70
CA GLY A 107 19.57 12.89 -13.94
C GLY A 107 18.60 11.72 -13.91
N TRP A 108 18.45 11.05 -15.05
CA TRP A 108 17.59 9.89 -15.26
C TRP A 108 17.53 9.01 -14.00
N PRO A 109 16.32 8.66 -13.53
CA PRO A 109 16.02 8.46 -12.12
C PRO A 109 17.00 7.49 -11.50
N ASP A 110 17.31 7.70 -10.22
CA ASP A 110 17.73 6.56 -9.43
C ASP A 110 16.61 5.51 -9.51
N ASN A 111 16.83 4.50 -10.35
CA ASN A 111 15.92 3.39 -10.58
C ASN A 111 15.58 2.69 -9.27
N ASN A 112 16.44 2.78 -8.26
CA ASN A 112 16.21 2.15 -6.97
C ASN A 112 15.23 2.98 -6.12
N PHE A 113 15.45 4.29 -5.96
CA PHE A 113 14.57 5.12 -5.13
C PHE A 113 13.17 5.32 -5.74
N VAL A 114 13.08 5.94 -6.93
CA VAL A 114 11.79 6.25 -7.55
C VAL A 114 11.12 4.99 -8.07
N GLY A 115 11.89 4.08 -8.67
CA GLY A 115 11.36 2.79 -9.13
C GLY A 115 10.92 1.90 -7.98
N GLY A 116 11.67 1.88 -6.86
CA GLY A 116 11.25 1.17 -5.65
C GLY A 116 9.95 1.73 -5.06
N PHE A 117 9.74 3.05 -5.11
CA PHE A 117 8.47 3.64 -4.68
C PHE A 117 7.28 3.24 -5.58
N GLN A 118 7.47 3.28 -6.90
CA GLN A 118 6.45 2.88 -7.87
C GLN A 118 6.10 1.39 -7.70
N ASP A 119 7.11 0.52 -7.73
CA ASP A 119 6.91 -0.93 -7.59
C ASP A 119 6.32 -1.29 -6.22
N GLY A 120 6.67 -0.56 -5.17
CA GLY A 120 6.10 -0.74 -3.83
C GLY A 120 4.62 -0.37 -3.78
N THR A 121 4.24 0.72 -4.44
CA THR A 121 2.83 1.14 -4.55
C THR A 121 2.01 0.13 -5.34
N ASP A 122 2.54 -0.36 -6.46
CA ASP A 122 1.88 -1.37 -7.30
C ASP A 122 1.71 -2.70 -6.56
N ALA A 123 2.78 -3.18 -5.89
CA ALA A 123 2.71 -4.42 -5.10
C ALA A 123 1.72 -4.30 -3.93
N LEU A 124 1.66 -3.14 -3.27
CA LEU A 124 0.67 -2.88 -2.22
C LEU A 124 -0.76 -2.88 -2.77
N HIS A 125 -0.96 -2.32 -3.95
CA HIS A 125 -2.27 -2.36 -4.63
C HIS A 125 -2.67 -3.81 -4.97
N GLU A 126 -1.75 -4.63 -5.47
CA GLU A 126 -1.97 -6.06 -5.72
C GLU A 126 -2.32 -6.85 -4.45
N LEU A 127 -1.69 -6.53 -3.31
CA LEU A 127 -2.03 -7.10 -1.99
C LEU A 127 -3.46 -6.71 -1.57
N LYS A 128 -3.86 -5.45 -1.77
CA LYS A 128 -5.21 -4.96 -1.47
C LYS A 128 -6.28 -5.61 -2.36
N LEU A 129 -5.98 -5.86 -3.64
CA LEU A 129 -6.89 -6.58 -4.53
C LEU A 129 -7.07 -8.05 -4.13
N ALA A 130 -6.01 -8.69 -3.60
CA ALA A 130 -6.07 -10.06 -3.11
C ALA A 130 -6.76 -10.17 -1.74
N CYS A 131 -6.58 -9.17 -0.89
CA CYS A 131 -7.12 -9.10 0.46
C CYS A 131 -7.82 -7.74 0.67
N PRO A 132 -9.15 -7.66 0.45
CA PRO A 132 -9.88 -6.38 0.39
C PRO A 132 -9.78 -5.51 1.66
N ASN A 133 -9.56 -6.14 2.82
CA ASN A 133 -9.43 -5.45 4.11
C ASN A 133 -7.99 -5.00 4.43
N VAL A 134 -7.04 -5.14 3.50
CA VAL A 134 -5.67 -4.66 3.69
C VAL A 134 -5.64 -3.13 3.70
N GLY A 135 -5.06 -2.57 4.77
CA GLY A 135 -4.92 -1.13 5.00
C GLY A 135 -6.24 -0.42 5.23
N THR A 136 -7.27 -1.13 5.71
CA THR A 136 -8.54 -0.52 6.17
C THR A 136 -8.54 -0.18 7.65
N ASP A 137 -7.48 -0.55 8.38
CA ASP A 137 -7.31 -0.17 9.78
C ASP A 137 -7.36 1.35 9.93
N GLN A 138 -8.10 1.79 10.94
CA GLN A 138 -8.22 3.20 11.27
C GLN A 138 -6.82 3.76 11.53
N LEU A 139 -6.38 4.68 10.68
CA LEU A 139 -5.13 5.41 10.90
C LEU A 139 -5.13 5.96 12.34
N PRO A 140 -4.09 5.73 13.15
CA PRO A 140 -4.06 6.19 14.53
C PRO A 140 -4.41 7.67 14.62
N ALA A 141 -5.31 8.01 15.55
CA ALA A 141 -5.78 9.37 15.78
C ALA A 141 -4.57 10.31 15.99
N GLY A 142 -4.25 11.11 14.98
CA GLY A 142 -3.04 11.96 14.99
C GLY A 142 -2.29 12.00 13.65
N MET A 143 -2.53 11.06 12.73
CA MET A 143 -2.07 11.25 11.36
C MET A 143 -2.94 12.30 10.66
N ALA A 144 -2.33 13.45 10.38
CA ALA A 144 -2.97 14.52 9.62
C ALA A 144 -3.40 13.98 8.25
N THR A 145 -4.69 13.75 8.09
CA THR A 145 -5.30 13.73 6.77
C THR A 145 -5.30 15.17 6.30
N THR A 146 -4.32 15.57 5.50
CA THR A 146 -4.27 16.93 4.96
C THR A 146 -5.59 17.19 4.22
N PRO A 147 -6.42 18.15 4.64
CA PRO A 147 -7.57 18.57 3.85
C PRO A 147 -7.05 19.29 2.60
N ARG A 148 -7.77 19.11 1.49
CA ARG A 148 -7.56 19.83 0.22
C ARG A 148 -7.56 21.35 0.40
#